data_AF-A0A354M8T4-F1
#
_entry.id   AF-A0A354M8T4-F1
#
_cell.length_a   1.000
_cell.length_b   1.000
_cell.length_c   1.000
_cell.angle_alpha   90.00
_cell.angle_beta   90.00
_cell.angle_gamma   90.00
#
_symmetry.space_group_name_H-M   'P 1'
#
loop_
_entity.id
_entity.type
_entity.pdbx_description
1 polymer ?
#
loop_
_entity_poly.entity_id
_entity_poly.type
_entity_poly.pdbx_seq_one_letter_code
_entity_poly.pdbx_strand_id
1 'polypeptide(L)'
;GNSTYYGYDSFGNAVSADTYGSGLSEGTYYYIQNLFYGKYLDTDNFGTANGTAVKYWILGKNSAQRWKLIKNSDGTYGLSPECAPNSLLSVEPSALYNTARVAIYSAGAVPYQKFSLTKLKGNIYRLDIADTGYSLDGSDSNCYAYESHLQEYQQFAFIPVSGNYSAQNPVIKTSATYSANGRNTETVTDSRGNTVSYTYHPALNYMLSQTAPNGTVTDYSYNSDSRLLSGVTSGGASVSYNYDSSKRLSSIGSPSGTAYSL
;
A
#
# COMPACT_ATOMS: atom_id res chain seq x y z
N GLY A 1 0.76 -14.23 21.76
CA GLY A 1 1.53 -15.02 20.79
C GLY A 1 1.66 -14.17 19.55
N ASN A 2 2.89 -13.92 19.09
CA ASN A 2 3.18 -13.06 17.94
C ASN A 2 2.42 -13.52 16.69
N SER A 3 1.39 -12.79 16.30
CA SER A 3 0.80 -12.88 14.97
C SER A 3 1.63 -12.00 14.04
N THR A 4 2.64 -12.61 13.42
CA THR A 4 3.39 -12.01 12.31
C THR A 4 2.43 -11.82 11.14
N TYR A 5 2.01 -10.60 10.87
CA TYR A 5 1.14 -10.30 9.72
C TYR A 5 1.99 -10.29 8.45
N TYR A 6 1.93 -11.38 7.68
CA TYR A 6 2.53 -11.43 6.35
C TYR A 6 1.70 -10.57 5.40
N GLY A 7 2.33 -9.55 4.79
CA GLY A 7 1.75 -8.91 3.62
C GLY A 7 1.81 -9.89 2.46
N TYR A 8 0.72 -10.06 1.73
CA TYR A 8 0.65 -10.90 0.54
C TYR A 8 0.76 -10.03 -0.72
N ASP A 9 1.50 -10.49 -1.74
CA ASP A 9 1.46 -9.90 -3.08
C ASP A 9 0.13 -10.21 -3.80
N SER A 10 -0.06 -9.71 -5.02
CA SER A 10 -1.26 -9.96 -5.85
C SER A 10 -1.46 -11.42 -6.26
N PHE A 11 -0.54 -12.31 -5.89
CA PHE A 11 -0.58 -13.75 -6.13
C PHE A 11 -0.70 -14.56 -4.82
N GLY A 12 -0.89 -13.90 -3.68
CA GLY A 12 -1.01 -14.57 -2.39
C GLY A 12 0.32 -15.07 -1.82
N ASN A 13 1.47 -14.63 -2.37
CA ASN A 13 2.78 -14.99 -1.82
C ASN A 13 3.13 -14.07 -0.67
N ALA A 14 3.64 -14.66 0.41
CA ALA A 14 4.18 -13.91 1.54
C ALA A 14 5.38 -13.07 1.07
N VAL A 15 5.25 -11.75 1.11
CA VAL A 15 6.39 -10.86 0.91
C VAL A 15 7.11 -10.80 2.26
N SER A 16 8.39 -11.18 2.27
CA SER A 16 9.21 -11.08 3.48
C SER A 16 9.20 -9.65 4.00
N ALA A 17 9.02 -9.49 5.31
CA ALA A 17 9.23 -8.22 5.99
C ALA A 17 10.69 -7.82 5.77
N ASP A 18 10.88 -7.00 4.76
CA ASP A 18 12.18 -6.66 4.24
C ASP A 18 12.87 -5.77 5.29
N THR A 19 13.98 -6.30 5.83
CA THR A 19 14.83 -5.60 6.81
C THR A 19 15.65 -4.54 6.04
N TYR A 20 14.98 -3.47 5.61
CA TYR A 20 15.61 -2.39 4.85
C TYR A 20 15.83 -1.17 5.74
N GLY A 21 17.08 -0.70 5.76
CA GLY A 21 17.50 0.56 6.36
C GLY A 21 16.55 1.70 6.01
N SER A 22 16.20 2.47 7.02
CA SER A 22 14.89 3.11 7.17
C SER A 22 14.56 4.18 6.13
N GLY A 23 15.52 4.88 5.52
CA GLY A 23 15.25 6.13 4.78
C GLY A 23 14.66 7.27 5.64
N LEU A 24 14.08 6.92 6.79
CA LEU A 24 13.68 7.80 7.88
C LEU A 24 14.84 7.94 8.87
N SER A 25 15.05 9.17 9.31
CA SER A 25 16.10 9.56 10.24
C SER A 25 15.45 9.93 11.56
N GLU A 26 15.91 9.31 12.63
CA GLU A 26 15.49 9.67 13.99
C GLU A 26 15.75 11.16 14.25
N GLY A 27 14.85 11.79 15.01
CA GLY A 27 14.93 13.20 15.37
C GLY A 27 14.59 14.15 14.23
N THR A 28 14.36 13.65 13.02
CA THR A 28 13.97 14.45 11.85
C THR A 28 12.46 14.71 11.86
N TYR A 29 12.08 15.92 11.44
CA TYR A 29 10.69 16.27 11.20
C TYR A 29 10.24 15.84 9.80
N TYR A 30 9.05 15.25 9.73
CA TYR A 30 8.40 14.83 8.51
C TYR A 30 7.05 15.52 8.36
N TYR A 31 6.70 15.87 7.12
CA TYR A 31 5.30 15.92 6.71
C TYR A 31 4.84 14.50 6.44
N ILE A 32 3.72 14.10 7.05
CA ILE A 32 3.15 12.76 6.87
C ILE A 32 1.86 12.91 6.08
N GLN A 33 1.90 12.52 4.80
CA GLN A 33 0.78 12.66 3.88
C GLN A 33 -0.02 11.37 3.83
N ASN A 34 -1.33 11.42 4.06
CA ASN A 34 -2.23 10.36 3.63
C ASN A 34 -2.34 10.37 2.10
N LEU A 35 -1.99 9.27 1.45
CA LEU A 35 -1.87 9.24 0.00
C LEU A 35 -3.23 9.17 -0.73
N PHE A 36 -4.30 8.70 -0.09
CA PHE A 36 -5.62 8.68 -0.73
C PHE A 36 -6.26 10.07 -0.74
N TYR A 37 -6.24 10.75 0.41
CA TYR A 37 -6.82 12.09 0.54
C TYR A 37 -5.88 13.20 0.06
N GLY A 38 -4.58 12.91 -0.11
CA GLY A 38 -3.56 13.89 -0.50
C GLY A 38 -3.28 14.95 0.58
N LYS A 39 -3.80 14.76 1.79
CA LYS A 39 -3.73 15.67 2.94
C LYS A 39 -2.75 15.16 4.00
N TYR A 40 -2.41 16.01 4.95
CA TYR A 40 -1.34 15.78 5.92
C TYR A 40 -1.88 15.58 7.33
N LEU A 41 -1.24 14.73 8.11
CA LEU A 41 -1.46 14.68 9.56
C LEU A 41 -1.26 16.08 10.13
N ASP A 42 -2.27 16.56 10.84
CA ASP A 42 -2.36 17.92 11.34
C ASP A 42 -2.94 17.90 12.76
N THR A 43 -2.30 18.59 13.70
CA THR A 43 -2.90 18.84 15.03
C THR A 43 -3.93 19.96 14.92
N ASP A 44 -5.18 19.63 15.24
CA ASP A 44 -6.32 20.52 15.00
C ASP A 44 -6.08 21.92 15.60
N ASN A 45 -6.12 22.94 14.74
CA ASN A 45 -5.91 24.34 15.09
C ASN A 45 -4.64 24.60 15.93
N PHE A 46 -3.54 23.89 15.64
CA PHE A 46 -2.28 24.01 16.40
C PHE A 46 -2.43 23.66 17.90
N GLY A 47 -3.47 22.91 18.26
CA GLY A 47 -3.74 22.58 19.65
C GLY A 47 -2.60 21.78 20.29
N THR A 48 -2.33 22.10 21.55
CA THR A 48 -1.21 21.51 22.31
C THR A 48 -1.66 20.72 23.55
N ALA A 49 -2.94 20.82 23.89
CA ALA A 49 -3.52 20.14 25.04
C ALA A 49 -3.70 18.63 24.77
N ASN A 50 -3.66 17.84 25.85
CA ASN A 50 -4.01 16.43 25.81
C ASN A 50 -5.41 16.24 25.21
N GLY A 51 -5.51 15.30 24.28
CA GLY A 51 -6.75 15.07 23.55
C GLY A 51 -7.02 16.07 22.45
N THR A 52 -6.05 16.90 21.99
CA THR A 52 -6.20 17.65 20.73
C THR A 52 -6.30 16.65 19.58
N ALA A 53 -7.32 16.80 18.72
CA ALA A 53 -7.55 15.88 17.60
C ALA A 53 -6.41 15.93 16.59
N VAL A 54 -6.12 14.78 15.96
CA VAL A 54 -5.28 14.74 14.76
C VAL A 54 -6.16 14.51 13.55
N LYS A 55 -6.01 15.39 12.56
CA LYS A 55 -6.84 15.49 11.37
C LYS A 55 -6.00 15.31 10.11
N TYR A 56 -6.69 15.26 8.97
CA TYR A 56 -6.08 15.41 7.66
C TYR A 56 -6.37 16.79 7.12
N TRP A 57 -5.33 17.57 6.83
CA TRP A 57 -5.47 18.92 6.33
C TRP A 57 -4.59 19.24 5.12
N ILE A 58 -4.96 20.26 4.36
CA ILE A 58 -4.16 20.75 3.24
C ILE A 58 -2.81 21.24 3.79
N LEU A 59 -1.72 21.00 3.05
CA LEU A 59 -0.37 21.37 3.46
C LEU A 59 -0.24 22.89 3.69
N GLY A 60 -0.08 23.28 4.95
CA GLY A 60 0.23 24.64 5.39
C GLY A 60 1.70 24.85 5.75
N LYS A 61 2.54 23.81 5.73
CA LYS A 61 3.98 23.85 6.05
C LYS A 61 4.31 24.45 7.42
N ASN A 62 3.43 24.23 8.40
CA ASN A 62 3.49 24.85 9.72
C ASN A 62 3.79 23.81 10.82
N SER A 63 3.94 24.26 12.08
CA SER A 63 4.32 23.39 13.21
C SER A 63 3.27 22.34 13.59
N ALA A 64 2.00 22.50 13.18
CA ALA A 64 0.95 21.51 13.42
C ALA A 64 1.09 20.26 12.51
N GLN A 65 1.84 20.38 11.40
CA GLN A 65 1.98 19.35 10.38
C GLN A 65 3.37 18.71 10.31
N ARG A 66 4.28 19.14 11.18
CA ARG A 66 5.66 18.65 11.24
C ARG A 66 5.79 17.71 12.41
N TRP A 67 6.01 16.44 12.10
CA TRP A 67 6.05 15.36 13.07
C TRP A 67 7.48 14.84 13.22
N LYS A 68 8.05 15.02 14.42
CA LYS A 68 9.35 14.47 14.78
C LYS A 68 9.22 12.97 15.00
N LEU A 69 10.03 12.21 14.27
CA LEU A 69 10.13 10.77 14.48
C LEU A 69 11.07 10.47 15.64
N ILE A 70 10.57 9.77 16.65
CA ILE A 70 11.33 9.38 17.85
C ILE A 70 11.41 7.86 17.86
N LYS A 71 12.61 7.30 17.85
CA LYS A 71 12.79 5.84 17.86
C LYS A 71 12.84 5.34 19.30
N ASN A 72 11.98 4.39 19.63
CA ASN A 72 11.97 3.73 20.93
C ASN A 72 13.01 2.58 20.96
N SER A 73 13.46 2.19 22.14
CA SER A 73 14.43 1.11 22.32
C SER A 73 13.91 -0.27 21.86
N ASP A 74 12.59 -0.45 21.83
CA ASP A 74 11.92 -1.66 21.35
C ASP A 74 11.75 -1.68 19.81
N GLY A 75 12.28 -0.68 19.09
CA GLY A 75 12.20 -0.57 17.64
C GLY A 75 10.91 0.07 17.12
N THR A 76 9.93 0.35 17.98
CA THR A 76 8.75 1.14 17.63
C THR A 76 9.10 2.63 17.55
N TYR A 77 8.13 3.45 17.12
CA TYR A 77 8.31 4.89 16.98
C TYR A 77 7.24 5.67 17.74
N GLY A 78 7.64 6.80 18.32
CA GLY A 78 6.75 7.90 18.69
C GLY A 78 6.78 8.98 17.61
N LEU A 79 5.66 9.71 17.46
CA LEU A 79 5.51 10.82 16.53
C LEU A 79 5.12 12.07 17.32
N SER A 80 6.02 13.04 17.44
CA SER A 80 5.76 14.27 18.22
C SER A 80 5.51 15.46 17.29
N PRO A 81 4.38 16.18 17.41
CA PRO A 81 4.14 17.37 16.59
C PRO A 81 5.03 18.54 17.06
N GLU A 82 5.56 19.34 16.13
CA GLU A 82 6.41 20.50 16.46
C GLU A 82 5.67 21.54 17.33
N CYS A 83 4.34 21.70 17.16
CA CYS A 83 3.54 22.60 17.99
C CYS A 83 3.39 22.14 19.46
N ALA A 84 3.59 20.86 19.75
CA ALA A 84 3.45 20.28 21.09
C ALA A 84 4.55 19.22 21.35
N PRO A 85 5.81 19.64 21.53
CA PRO A 85 6.98 18.74 21.53
C PRO A 85 7.07 17.77 22.71
N ASN A 86 6.23 17.96 23.74
CA ASN A 86 6.12 17.05 24.88
C ASN A 86 4.96 16.03 24.73
N SER A 87 4.23 16.11 23.62
CA SER A 87 3.14 15.20 23.28
C SER A 87 3.54 14.25 22.16
N LEU A 88 2.90 13.10 22.12
CA LEU A 88 2.98 12.11 21.06
C LEU A 88 1.60 11.90 20.42
N LEU A 89 1.61 11.56 19.13
CA LEU A 89 0.48 10.93 18.46
C LEU A 89 0.03 9.73 19.27
N SER A 90 -1.27 9.63 19.48
CA SER A 90 -1.87 8.65 20.36
C SER A 90 -3.21 8.22 19.78
N VAL A 91 -3.47 6.93 19.77
CA VAL A 91 -4.86 6.44 19.74
C VAL A 91 -5.42 6.55 21.15
N GLU A 92 -6.70 6.88 21.29
CA GLU A 92 -7.29 7.02 22.61
C GLU A 92 -7.17 5.70 23.43
N PRO A 93 -6.57 5.75 24.64
CA PRO A 93 -6.20 4.58 25.45
C PRO A 93 -7.30 3.55 25.69
N SER A 94 -8.54 4.03 25.80
CA SER A 94 -9.72 3.25 26.17
C SER A 94 -10.46 2.67 24.97
N ALA A 95 -9.93 2.82 23.76
CA ALA A 95 -10.68 2.67 22.53
C ALA A 95 -9.81 2.10 21.40
N LEU A 96 -9.49 0.81 21.41
CA LEU A 96 -8.97 0.14 20.21
C LEU A 96 -10.11 -0.60 19.51
N TYR A 97 -10.72 0.12 18.57
CA TYR A 97 -11.78 -0.36 17.68
C TYR A 97 -11.75 0.49 16.40
N ASN A 98 -12.38 0.01 15.33
CA ASN A 98 -12.51 0.76 14.09
C ASN A 98 -13.22 2.10 14.34
N THR A 99 -12.64 3.23 13.93
CA THR A 99 -13.03 4.63 14.23
C THR A 99 -12.51 5.21 15.54
N ALA A 100 -11.66 4.47 16.27
CA ALA A 100 -11.02 5.03 17.45
C ALA A 100 -10.29 6.33 17.13
N ARG A 101 -10.50 7.33 17.99
CA ARG A 101 -9.98 8.67 17.77
C ARG A 101 -8.46 8.70 17.90
N VAL A 102 -7.84 9.43 16.98
CA VAL A 102 -6.42 9.76 17.02
C VAL A 102 -6.27 11.20 17.49
N ALA A 103 -5.40 11.40 18.47
CA ALA A 103 -5.16 12.67 19.13
C ALA A 103 -3.70 12.77 19.57
N ILE A 104 -3.33 13.87 20.22
CA ILE A 104 -2.04 14.00 20.90
C ILE A 104 -2.22 13.95 22.42
N TYR A 105 -1.29 13.29 23.10
CA TYR A 105 -1.23 13.23 24.55
C TYR A 105 0.22 13.34 25.03
N SER A 106 0.41 13.79 26.26
CA SER A 106 1.71 13.83 26.92
C SER A 106 2.44 12.49 26.76
N ALA A 107 3.74 12.54 26.44
CA ALA A 107 4.54 11.34 26.22
C ALA A 107 4.57 10.47 27.49
N GLY A 108 4.12 9.21 27.38
CA GLY A 108 3.91 8.33 28.54
C GLY A 108 4.43 6.90 28.39
N ALA A 109 5.17 6.58 27.32
CA ALA A 109 5.66 5.22 27.01
C ALA A 109 4.55 4.13 27.01
N VAL A 110 3.33 4.53 26.67
CA VAL A 110 2.13 3.68 26.64
C VAL A 110 1.92 3.04 25.26
N PRO A 111 1.30 1.84 25.17
CA PRO A 111 1.20 1.09 23.90
C PRO A 111 0.55 1.87 22.75
N TYR A 112 -0.50 2.64 23.05
CA TYR A 112 -1.26 3.43 22.07
C TYR A 112 -0.56 4.71 21.61
N GLN A 113 0.68 4.98 22.04
CA GLN A 113 1.59 6.00 21.51
C GLN A 113 2.76 5.41 20.71
N LYS A 114 2.81 4.07 20.56
CA LYS A 114 3.88 3.36 19.87
C LYS A 114 3.40 2.89 18.50
N PHE A 115 4.19 3.19 17.49
CA PHE A 115 3.86 2.84 16.11
C PHE A 115 4.94 1.98 15.48
N SER A 116 4.53 0.90 14.83
CA SER A 116 5.35 0.12 13.90
C SER A 116 5.17 0.70 12.49
N LEU A 117 6.28 0.97 11.81
CA LEU A 117 6.25 1.51 10.44
C LEU A 117 6.54 0.39 9.44
N THR A 118 5.52 -0.10 8.75
CA THR A 118 5.69 -1.09 7.67
C THR A 118 5.97 -0.35 6.37
N LYS A 119 7.20 -0.47 5.86
CA LYS A 119 7.58 0.11 4.56
C LYS A 119 6.87 -0.62 3.42
N LEU A 120 6.26 0.14 2.51
CA LEU A 120 5.57 -0.39 1.34
C LEU A 120 6.41 -0.19 0.07
N LYS A 121 6.78 1.06 -0.26
CA LYS A 121 7.57 1.41 -1.45
C LYS A 121 8.20 2.79 -1.28
N GLY A 122 9.49 2.95 -1.61
CA GLY A 122 10.14 4.28 -1.53
C GLY A 122 10.04 4.90 -0.13
N ASN A 123 9.35 6.03 -0.01
CA ASN A 123 9.04 6.76 1.23
C ASN A 123 7.61 6.52 1.75
N ILE A 124 6.94 5.48 1.27
CA ILE A 124 5.56 5.12 1.61
C ILE A 124 5.56 4.01 2.67
N TYR A 125 4.77 4.21 3.72
CA TYR A 125 4.66 3.33 4.88
C TYR A 125 3.19 3.19 5.32
N ARG A 126 2.87 2.09 5.99
CA ARG A 126 1.70 2.00 6.88
C ARG A 126 2.15 2.30 8.31
N LEU A 127 1.34 3.06 9.06
CA LEU A 127 1.56 3.35 10.49
C LEU A 127 0.67 2.43 11.32
N ASP A 128 1.21 1.32 11.79
CA ASP A 128 0.51 0.37 12.66
C ASP A 128 0.66 0.80 14.12
N ILE A 129 -0.43 0.78 14.90
CA ILE A 129 -0.33 0.86 16.36
C ILE A 129 0.29 -0.44 16.84
N ALA A 130 1.46 -0.35 17.48
CA ALA A 130 2.31 -1.49 17.76
C ALA A 130 1.57 -2.60 18.53
N ASP A 131 1.70 -3.83 18.04
CA ASP A 131 1.15 -5.06 18.65
C ASP A 131 -0.38 -5.11 18.80
N THR A 132 -1.13 -4.30 18.05
CA THR A 132 -2.61 -4.27 18.14
C THR A 132 -3.35 -4.87 16.94
N GLY A 133 -2.71 -4.91 15.75
CA GLY A 133 -3.39 -5.21 14.49
C GLY A 133 -4.27 -4.07 13.96
N TYR A 134 -4.11 -2.85 14.48
CA TYR A 134 -4.73 -1.63 13.98
C TYR A 134 -3.68 -0.69 13.37
N SER A 135 -4.08 0.10 12.39
CA SER A 135 -3.29 1.12 11.72
C SER A 135 -4.01 2.47 11.70
N LEU A 136 -3.26 3.52 11.40
CA LEU A 136 -3.87 4.80 11.07
C LEU A 136 -4.60 4.71 9.74
N ASP A 137 -5.80 5.25 9.74
CA ASP A 137 -6.73 5.36 8.63
C ASP A 137 -7.50 6.68 8.82
N GLY A 138 -8.45 7.00 7.97
CA GLY A 138 -9.29 8.15 8.20
C GLY A 138 -10.36 8.40 7.17
N SER A 139 -11.00 9.54 7.37
CA SER A 139 -11.89 10.21 6.42
C SER A 139 -11.17 11.43 5.85
N ASP A 140 -11.76 12.10 4.88
CA ASP A 140 -11.18 13.31 4.26
C ASP A 140 -10.73 14.40 5.25
N SER A 141 -11.25 14.42 6.48
CA SER A 141 -10.90 15.44 7.48
C SER A 141 -10.39 14.90 8.82
N ASN A 142 -10.49 13.60 9.10
CA ASN A 142 -10.17 13.05 10.42
C ASN A 142 -9.31 11.78 10.31
N CYS A 143 -8.36 11.65 11.22
CA CYS A 143 -7.53 10.46 11.39
C CYS A 143 -8.12 9.58 12.49
N TYR A 144 -8.21 8.28 12.24
CA TYR A 144 -8.76 7.26 13.13
C TYR A 144 -7.84 6.03 13.14
N ALA A 145 -8.07 5.12 14.10
CA ALA A 145 -7.53 3.77 14.02
C ALA A 145 -8.56 2.82 13.39
N TYR A 146 -8.08 1.92 12.55
CA TYR A 146 -8.86 0.83 11.95
C TYR A 146 -8.01 -0.43 11.89
N GLU A 147 -8.64 -1.60 11.81
CA GLU A 147 -7.93 -2.85 11.59
C GLU A 147 -6.97 -2.74 10.40
N SER A 148 -5.76 -3.25 10.58
CA SER A 148 -4.68 -3.15 9.60
C SER A 148 -5.00 -4.00 8.37
N HIS A 149 -5.17 -3.33 7.24
CA HIS A 149 -5.37 -3.95 5.94
C HIS A 149 -4.46 -3.24 4.91
N LEU A 150 -4.15 -3.89 3.79
CA LEU A 150 -3.45 -3.20 2.70
C LEU A 150 -4.45 -2.43 1.84
N GLN A 151 -5.01 -1.33 2.38
CA GLN A 151 -5.96 -0.46 1.70
C GLN A 151 -5.37 0.92 1.37
N GLU A 152 -5.98 1.63 0.42
CA GLU A 152 -5.48 2.92 -0.08
C GLU A 152 -5.43 4.00 1.03
N TYR A 153 -6.39 3.95 1.97
CA TYR A 153 -6.52 4.91 3.06
C TYR A 153 -5.45 4.77 4.15
N GLN A 154 -4.72 3.65 4.21
CA GLN A 154 -3.76 3.34 5.26
C GLN A 154 -2.29 3.54 4.83
N GLN A 155 -2.05 4.22 3.69
CA GLN A 155 -0.71 4.45 3.16
C GLN A 155 -0.31 5.91 3.32
N PHE A 156 0.87 6.11 3.92
CA PHE A 156 1.38 7.41 4.27
C PHE A 156 2.77 7.63 3.69
N ALA A 157 2.94 8.77 3.04
CA ALA A 157 4.24 9.25 2.62
C ALA A 157 4.92 10.03 3.75
N PHE A 158 6.15 9.66 4.08
CA PHE A 158 7.01 10.44 4.97
C PHE A 158 7.93 11.34 4.15
N ILE A 159 7.73 12.65 4.24
CA ILE A 159 8.48 13.66 3.49
C ILE A 159 9.33 14.47 4.46
N PRO A 160 10.67 14.38 4.41
CA PRO A 160 11.54 15.18 5.28
C PRO A 160 11.27 16.68 5.10
N VAL A 161 11.13 17.43 6.19
CA VAL A 161 10.91 18.89 6.14
C VAL A 161 12.13 19.62 5.54
N SER A 162 13.33 19.06 5.67
CA SER A 162 14.57 19.57 5.07
C SER A 162 14.70 19.28 3.57
N GLY A 163 13.82 18.46 3.00
CA GLY A 163 13.82 18.14 1.58
C GLY A 163 13.05 19.17 0.75
N ASN A 164 13.41 19.31 -0.53
CA ASN A 164 12.57 20.02 -1.48
C ASN A 164 11.22 19.30 -1.60
N TYR A 165 10.17 19.89 -1.04
CA TYR A 165 8.79 19.48 -1.30
C TYR A 165 8.51 19.76 -2.78
N SER A 166 8.65 18.73 -3.60
CA SER A 166 8.01 18.68 -4.91
C SER A 166 6.80 17.76 -4.75
N ALA A 167 5.74 18.00 -5.51
CA ALA A 167 4.51 17.19 -5.52
C ALA A 167 4.75 15.76 -6.08
N GLN A 168 5.86 15.14 -5.71
CA GLN A 168 6.40 13.88 -6.21
C GLN A 168 5.73 12.65 -5.61
N ASN A 169 4.97 12.81 -4.52
CA ASN A 169 4.24 11.69 -3.95
C ASN A 169 2.84 11.62 -4.58
N PRO A 170 2.57 10.59 -5.38
CA PRO A 170 1.29 10.48 -6.07
C PRO A 170 0.18 10.32 -5.03
N VAL A 171 -0.94 11.00 -5.27
CA VAL A 171 -2.20 10.58 -4.66
C VAL A 171 -2.46 9.18 -5.19
N ILE A 172 -2.44 8.18 -4.32
CA ILE A 172 -2.69 6.81 -4.73
C ILE A 172 -4.20 6.62 -4.83
N LYS A 173 -4.62 6.21 -6.02
CA LYS A 173 -5.94 5.67 -6.28
C LYS A 173 -5.74 4.48 -7.19
N THR A 174 -6.46 3.39 -6.97
CA THR A 174 -6.55 2.35 -7.99
C THR A 174 -7.03 2.99 -9.29
N SER A 175 -6.30 2.76 -10.37
CA SER A 175 -6.59 3.35 -11.67
C SER A 175 -6.47 2.30 -12.76
N ALA A 176 -7.17 2.52 -13.88
CA ALA A 176 -7.07 1.69 -15.06
C ALA A 176 -7.05 2.58 -16.30
N THR A 177 -6.26 2.21 -17.30
CA THR A 177 -6.38 2.78 -18.64
C THR A 177 -7.10 1.82 -19.57
N TYR A 178 -7.70 2.36 -20.62
CA TYR A 178 -8.44 1.59 -21.61
C TYR A 178 -7.95 1.91 -23.00
N SER A 179 -8.11 0.96 -23.92
CA SER A 179 -7.86 1.16 -25.34
C SER A 179 -8.68 2.32 -25.88
N ALA A 180 -8.25 2.94 -26.99
CA ALA A 180 -8.90 4.13 -27.56
C ALA A 180 -10.41 3.96 -27.85
N ASN A 181 -10.88 2.73 -28.05
CA ASN A 181 -12.30 2.39 -28.25
C ASN A 181 -13.05 2.03 -26.94
N GLY A 182 -12.39 2.13 -25.79
CA GLY A 182 -12.92 1.82 -24.45
C GLY A 182 -13.17 0.33 -24.17
N ARG A 183 -12.80 -0.57 -25.08
CA ARG A 183 -13.20 -1.98 -25.01
C ARG A 183 -12.31 -2.84 -24.12
N ASN A 184 -11.01 -2.53 -24.05
CA ASN A 184 -10.03 -3.32 -23.32
C ASN A 184 -9.35 -2.48 -22.25
N THR A 185 -9.06 -3.10 -21.11
CA THR A 185 -8.20 -2.52 -20.09
C THR A 185 -6.74 -2.67 -20.51
N GLU A 186 -6.02 -1.57 -20.72
CA GLU A 186 -4.60 -1.61 -21.12
C GLU A 186 -3.65 -1.63 -19.93
N THR A 187 -3.99 -0.95 -18.84
CA THR A 187 -3.27 -1.04 -17.57
C THR A 187 -4.21 -1.05 -16.38
N VAL A 188 -3.77 -1.66 -15.29
CA VAL A 188 -4.35 -1.51 -13.96
C VAL A 188 -3.22 -1.19 -13.00
N THR A 189 -3.35 -0.09 -12.28
CA THR A 189 -2.42 0.32 -11.23
C THR A 189 -3.13 0.23 -9.88
N ASP A 190 -2.60 -0.58 -8.97
CA ASP A 190 -3.12 -0.67 -7.61
C ASP A 190 -2.74 0.57 -6.79
N SER A 191 -3.31 0.70 -5.59
CA SER A 191 -3.00 1.79 -4.67
C SER A 191 -1.55 1.82 -4.17
N ARG A 192 -0.76 0.76 -4.38
CA ARG A 192 0.67 0.75 -4.04
C ARG A 192 1.53 1.28 -5.21
N GLY A 193 0.89 1.67 -6.32
CA GLY A 193 1.55 2.06 -7.55
C GLY A 193 2.17 0.89 -8.31
N ASN A 194 1.71 -0.34 -8.05
CA ASN A 194 2.08 -1.51 -8.85
C ASN A 194 1.19 -1.55 -10.09
N THR A 195 1.80 -1.59 -11.26
CA THR A 195 1.07 -1.55 -12.53
C THR A 195 1.18 -2.89 -13.24
N VAL A 196 0.04 -3.45 -13.63
CA VAL A 196 -0.07 -4.55 -14.59
C VAL A 196 -0.47 -3.95 -15.93
N SER A 197 0.18 -4.35 -17.02
CA SER A 197 -0.22 -3.95 -18.37
C SER A 197 -0.62 -5.14 -19.23
N TYR A 198 -1.47 -4.88 -20.21
CA TYR A 198 -2.07 -5.87 -21.08
C TYR A 198 -1.97 -5.43 -22.54
N THR A 199 -1.74 -6.38 -23.43
CA THR A 199 -1.86 -6.15 -24.88
C THR A 199 -2.93 -7.06 -25.46
N TYR A 200 -3.51 -6.65 -26.58
CA TYR A 200 -4.63 -7.35 -27.21
C TYR A 200 -4.45 -7.47 -28.71
N HIS A 201 -5.03 -8.51 -29.29
CA HIS A 201 -5.07 -8.68 -30.72
C HIS A 201 -5.97 -7.60 -31.36
N PRO A 202 -5.49 -6.84 -32.36
CA PRO A 202 -6.16 -5.65 -32.86
C PRO A 202 -7.55 -5.91 -33.46
N ALA A 203 -7.75 -7.05 -34.15
CA ALA A 203 -9.04 -7.41 -34.75
C ALA A 203 -9.95 -8.25 -33.83
N LEU A 204 -9.38 -9.28 -33.18
CA LEU A 204 -10.12 -10.31 -32.44
C LEU A 204 -10.28 -10.03 -30.95
N ASN A 205 -9.57 -9.04 -30.40
CA ASN A 205 -9.77 -8.50 -29.07
C ASN A 205 -9.51 -9.47 -27.89
N TYR A 206 -8.82 -10.59 -28.12
CA TYR A 206 -8.28 -11.41 -27.03
C TYR A 206 -6.91 -10.88 -26.56
N MET A 207 -6.56 -11.18 -25.31
CA MET A 207 -5.32 -10.73 -24.66
C MET A 207 -4.10 -11.45 -25.25
N LEU A 208 -3.10 -10.74 -25.74
CA LEU A 208 -1.86 -11.31 -26.30
C LEU A 208 -0.75 -11.42 -25.26
N SER A 209 -0.65 -10.47 -24.34
CA SER A 209 0.32 -10.53 -23.26
C SER A 209 -0.15 -9.79 -22.02
N GLN A 210 0.42 -10.18 -20.88
CA GLN A 210 0.31 -9.50 -19.61
C GLN A 210 1.71 -9.23 -19.07
N THR A 211 2.00 -8.00 -18.64
CA THR A 211 3.24 -7.65 -17.93
C THR A 211 2.91 -7.38 -16.46
N ALA A 212 3.49 -8.16 -15.56
CA ALA A 212 3.36 -8.00 -14.12
C ALA A 212 4.21 -6.82 -13.59
N PRO A 213 3.97 -6.32 -12.36
CA PRO A 213 4.66 -5.15 -11.83
C PRO A 213 6.17 -5.35 -11.65
N ASN A 214 6.62 -6.59 -11.50
CA ASN A 214 8.03 -6.96 -11.43
C ASN A 214 8.71 -7.10 -12.81
N GLY A 215 7.99 -6.81 -13.89
CA GLY A 215 8.47 -6.91 -15.27
C GLY A 215 8.33 -8.29 -15.91
N THR A 216 7.82 -9.31 -15.20
CA THR A 216 7.56 -10.63 -15.79
C THR A 216 6.46 -10.49 -16.85
N VAL A 217 6.75 -10.92 -18.08
CA VAL A 217 5.79 -10.92 -19.18
C VAL A 217 5.24 -12.33 -19.32
N THR A 218 3.93 -12.48 -19.49
CA THR A 218 3.29 -13.73 -19.92
C THR A 218 2.67 -13.52 -21.28
N ASP A 219 3.15 -14.24 -22.28
CA ASP A 219 2.62 -14.23 -23.64
C ASP A 219 1.58 -15.34 -23.81
N TYR A 220 0.48 -15.01 -24.48
CA TYR A 220 -0.63 -15.92 -24.71
C TYR A 220 -0.77 -16.24 -26.20
N SER A 221 -0.88 -17.52 -26.52
CA SER A 221 -1.15 -17.99 -27.88
C SER A 221 -2.55 -18.59 -27.98
N TYR A 222 -3.16 -18.50 -29.16
CA TYR A 222 -4.53 -18.92 -29.42
C TYR A 222 -4.60 -19.73 -30.71
N ASN A 223 -5.55 -20.66 -30.77
CA ASN A 223 -5.87 -21.35 -32.01
C ASN A 223 -6.80 -20.51 -32.89
N SER A 224 -7.12 -21.00 -34.08
CA SER A 224 -8.01 -20.34 -35.05
C SER A 224 -9.43 -20.12 -34.55
N ASP A 225 -9.88 -20.87 -33.54
CA ASP A 225 -11.17 -20.69 -32.86
C ASP A 225 -11.10 -19.62 -31.75
N SER A 226 -9.98 -18.89 -31.61
CA SER A 226 -9.72 -17.95 -30.50
C SER A 226 -9.73 -18.60 -29.11
N ARG A 227 -9.42 -19.90 -29.01
CA ARG A 227 -9.19 -20.57 -27.72
C ARG A 227 -7.72 -20.52 -27.33
N LEU A 228 -7.46 -20.30 -26.05
CA LEU A 228 -6.13 -20.23 -25.48
C LEU A 228 -5.40 -21.57 -25.64
N LEU A 229 -4.22 -21.55 -26.25
CA LEU A 229 -3.34 -22.71 -26.45
C LEU A 229 -2.22 -22.75 -25.41
N SER A 230 -1.60 -21.61 -25.11
CA SER A 230 -0.53 -21.55 -24.13
C SER A 230 -0.42 -20.18 -23.47
N GLY A 231 0.10 -20.18 -22.24
CA GLY A 231 0.67 -19.01 -21.59
C GLY A 231 2.15 -19.29 -21.30
N VAL A 232 3.05 -18.41 -21.73
CA VAL A 232 4.51 -18.57 -21.54
C VAL A 232 5.03 -17.34 -20.82
N THR A 233 5.60 -17.54 -19.63
CA THR A 233 6.26 -16.47 -18.88
C THR A 233 7.64 -16.17 -19.50
N SER A 234 8.15 -14.95 -19.33
CA SER A 234 9.50 -14.55 -19.78
C SER A 234 10.62 -15.35 -19.11
N GLY A 235 10.33 -16.03 -17.99
CA GLY A 235 11.22 -17.01 -17.35
C GLY A 235 11.17 -18.41 -17.97
N GLY A 236 10.42 -18.61 -19.06
CA GLY A 236 10.31 -19.87 -19.79
C GLY A 236 9.30 -20.87 -19.21
N ALA A 237 8.72 -20.60 -18.03
CA ALA A 237 7.65 -21.43 -17.48
C ALA A 237 6.40 -21.30 -18.37
N SER A 238 5.84 -22.43 -18.80
CA SER A 238 4.70 -22.45 -19.72
C SER A 238 3.57 -23.35 -19.21
N VAL A 239 2.34 -22.92 -19.44
CA VAL A 239 1.13 -23.75 -19.31
C VAL A 239 0.55 -23.95 -20.70
N SER A 240 0.11 -25.16 -21.02
CA SER A 240 -0.53 -25.48 -22.30
C SER A 240 -1.94 -26.04 -22.10
N TYR A 241 -2.83 -25.74 -23.04
CA TYR A 241 -4.22 -26.17 -23.06
C TYR A 241 -4.49 -26.88 -24.38
N ASN A 242 -4.91 -28.14 -24.31
CA ASN A 242 -5.25 -28.94 -25.48
C ASN A 242 -6.76 -29.16 -25.55
N TYR A 243 -7.31 -29.25 -26.76
CA TYR A 243 -8.73 -29.43 -26.97
C TYR A 243 -9.01 -30.64 -27.85
N ASP A 244 -10.09 -31.34 -27.58
CA ASP A 244 -10.58 -32.43 -28.42
C ASP A 244 -11.23 -31.92 -29.72
N SER A 245 -11.59 -32.84 -30.62
CA SER A 245 -12.28 -32.53 -31.89
C SER A 245 -13.66 -31.89 -31.69
N SER A 246 -14.27 -32.09 -30.51
CA SER A 246 -15.53 -31.47 -30.09
C SER A 246 -15.31 -30.12 -29.39
N LYS A 247 -14.09 -29.57 -29.47
CA LYS A 247 -13.73 -28.25 -28.98
C LYS A 247 -13.77 -28.10 -27.44
N ARG A 248 -13.72 -29.21 -26.71
CA ARG A 248 -13.68 -29.25 -25.24
C ARG A 248 -12.24 -29.38 -24.75
N LEU A 249 -11.93 -28.82 -23.59
CA LEU A 249 -10.60 -28.93 -22.98
C LEU A 249 -10.32 -30.41 -22.66
N SER A 250 -9.23 -30.95 -23.20
CA SER A 250 -8.85 -32.36 -23.07
C SER A 250 -7.67 -32.56 -22.13
N SER A 251 -6.76 -31.58 -22.03
CA SER A 251 -5.66 -31.61 -21.05
C SER A 251 -5.05 -30.24 -20.76
N ILE A 252 -4.43 -30.14 -19.58
CA ILE A 252 -3.61 -29.00 -19.15
C ILE A 252 -2.19 -29.49 -18.89
N GLY A 253 -1.20 -28.94 -19.61
CA GLY A 253 0.22 -29.18 -19.35
C GLY A 253 0.78 -28.12 -18.41
N SER A 254 1.38 -28.53 -17.28
CA SER A 254 2.00 -27.64 -16.31
C SER A 254 3.43 -27.26 -16.70
N PRO A 255 4.00 -26.20 -16.08
CA PRO A 255 5.39 -25.83 -16.30
C PRO A 255 6.40 -26.89 -15.85
N SER A 256 5.99 -27.80 -14.95
CA SER A 256 6.79 -28.93 -14.50
C SER A 256 6.79 -30.12 -15.48
N GLY A 257 6.12 -29.99 -16.64
CA GLY A 257 5.97 -31.05 -17.63
C GLY A 257 4.90 -32.09 -17.31
N THR A 258 4.12 -31.89 -16.24
CA THR A 258 3.03 -32.79 -15.85
C THR A 258 1.76 -32.42 -16.61
N ALA A 259 1.16 -33.39 -17.32
CA ALA A 259 -0.11 -33.20 -18.00
C ALA A 259 -1.26 -33.78 -17.18
N TYR A 260 -2.32 -32.99 -17.00
CA TYR A 260 -3.57 -33.40 -16.35
C TYR A 260 -4.65 -33.54 -17.41
N SER A 261 -5.15 -34.76 -17.61
CA SER A 261 -6.29 -35.04 -18.50
C SER A 261 -7.61 -34.88 -17.75
N LEU A 262 -8.65 -34.45 -18.46
CA LEU A 262 -10.01 -34.27 -17.94
C LEU A 262 -10.94 -35.43 -18.32
#